data_AF-A0A668RVU8-F1
#
_entry.id   AF-A0A668RVU8-F1
#
_cell.length_a   1.000
_cell.length_b   1.000
_cell.length_c   1.000
_cell.angle_alpha   90.00
_cell.angle_beta   90.00
_cell.angle_gamma   90.00
#
_symmetry.space_group_name_H-M   'P 1'
#
loop_
_entity.id
_entity.type
_entity.pdbx_description
1 polymer ?
#
loop_
_entity_poly.entity_id
_entity_poly.type
_entity_poly.pdbx_seq_one_letter_code
_entity_poly.pdbx_strand_id
1 'polypeptide(L)'
;MQRQGLTVLLWSLLLSIEVLSNHVRIVLVGKTGIGKSATGNTILGRGCFESKFSAVSMTVETSKGKAEVAGHRIAVIDTPGLFDTRVDEEETQKNICQCISYASPGPHIFLVVIRLGRFTEEEKHMVQNIQNIYGTGADKYSMVLFTHGDLLGGTTIGEFLGGSPDLQELVDRCNGQYHVFNNKLKERSQVTELLQKIREIVQKNGGSHYTNEMFQEAERVIEEEKQRILRETEEKKIQKEKEKMEREIRERYEKEIAIFRHCFTINKY
;
A
#
# COMPACT_ATOMS: atom_id res chain seq x y z
N MET A 1 -20.13 -48.72 15.15
CA MET A 1 -19.25 -47.70 15.74
C MET A 1 -18.73 -46.72 14.65
N GLN A 2 -19.61 -46.11 13.85
CA GLN A 2 -19.21 -45.27 12.69
C GLN A 2 -20.04 -43.98 12.52
N ARG A 3 -21.01 -43.70 13.39
CA ARG A 3 -21.88 -42.52 13.28
C ARG A 3 -21.34 -41.24 13.93
N GLN A 4 -20.26 -41.31 14.71
CA GLN A 4 -19.69 -40.13 15.38
C GLN A 4 -18.63 -39.38 14.56
N GLY A 5 -18.01 -40.00 13.56
CA GLY A 5 -16.99 -39.34 12.72
C GLY A 5 -17.57 -38.38 11.67
N LEU A 6 -18.74 -38.72 11.11
CA LEU A 6 -19.42 -37.89 10.11
C LEU A 6 -19.97 -36.60 10.69
N THR A 7 -20.51 -36.62 11.92
CA THR A 7 -21.02 -35.41 12.58
C THR A 7 -19.92 -34.44 12.98
N VAL A 8 -18.75 -34.92 13.40
CA VAL A 8 -17.60 -34.05 13.74
C VAL A 8 -17.00 -33.42 12.49
N LEU A 9 -16.89 -34.17 11.38
CA LEU A 9 -16.46 -33.61 10.09
C LEU A 9 -17.51 -32.66 9.50
N LEU A 10 -18.79 -32.97 9.59
CA LEU A 10 -19.86 -32.06 9.16
C LEU A 10 -19.90 -30.81 10.04
N TRP A 11 -19.71 -30.92 11.35
CA TRP A 11 -19.62 -29.79 12.27
C TRP A 11 -18.35 -28.98 12.10
N SER A 12 -17.22 -29.60 11.77
CA SER A 12 -15.97 -28.90 11.43
C SER A 12 -16.09 -28.18 10.09
N LEU A 13 -16.74 -28.81 9.09
CA LEU A 13 -17.05 -28.19 7.80
C LEU A 13 -18.11 -27.09 7.95
N LEU A 14 -19.12 -27.28 8.80
CA LEU A 14 -20.12 -26.28 9.16
C LEU A 14 -19.49 -25.14 9.97
N LEU A 15 -18.58 -25.38 10.91
CA LEU A 15 -17.80 -24.32 11.58
C LEU A 15 -16.84 -23.60 10.62
N SER A 16 -16.32 -24.30 9.61
CA SER A 16 -15.53 -23.69 8.53
C SER A 16 -16.41 -22.84 7.61
N ILE A 17 -17.71 -23.16 7.51
CA ILE A 17 -18.75 -22.40 6.79
C ILE A 17 -19.36 -21.31 7.68
N GLU A 18 -19.29 -21.46 9.00
CA GLU A 18 -20.01 -20.68 10.01
C GLU A 18 -19.04 -20.32 11.13
N VAL A 19 -18.12 -19.38 10.89
CA VAL A 19 -17.69 -18.26 11.76
C VAL A 19 -16.60 -17.47 11.00
N LEU A 20 -17.02 -16.75 9.97
CA LEU A 20 -16.50 -15.43 9.65
C LEU A 20 -17.73 -14.53 9.58
N SER A 21 -17.66 -13.31 10.09
CA SER A 21 -18.78 -12.39 9.98
C SER A 21 -19.25 -12.38 8.52
N ASN A 22 -20.56 -12.55 8.29
CA ASN A 22 -21.20 -12.59 6.97
C ASN A 22 -21.02 -11.26 6.17
N HIS A 23 -20.00 -10.45 6.46
CA HIS A 23 -19.78 -9.11 5.96
C HIS A 23 -18.28 -8.84 5.71
N VAL A 24 -17.79 -9.05 4.49
CA VAL A 24 -16.41 -8.71 4.10
C VAL A 24 -16.35 -7.24 3.71
N ARG A 25 -15.27 -6.54 4.10
CA ARG A 25 -15.06 -5.11 3.82
C ARG A 25 -13.74 -4.96 3.08
N ILE A 26 -13.83 -4.53 1.83
CA ILE A 26 -12.72 -4.45 0.87
C ILE A 26 -12.46 -2.97 0.58
N VAL A 27 -11.24 -2.51 0.78
CA VAL A 27 -10.82 -1.16 0.39
C VAL A 27 -9.96 -1.26 -0.86
N LEU A 28 -10.32 -0.53 -1.91
CA LEU A 28 -9.54 -0.46 -3.14
C LEU A 28 -8.58 0.72 -3.06
N VAL A 29 -7.29 0.50 -3.27
CA VAL A 29 -6.25 1.53 -3.21
C VAL A 29 -5.41 1.50 -4.49
N GLY A 30 -4.89 2.65 -4.89
CA GLY A 30 -4.04 2.76 -6.09
C GLY A 30 -4.24 4.08 -6.85
N LYS A 31 -3.45 4.28 -7.91
CA LYS A 31 -3.48 5.48 -8.75
C LYS A 31 -4.85 5.73 -9.40
N THR A 32 -5.11 6.96 -9.82
CA THR A 32 -6.23 7.33 -10.71
C THR A 32 -6.17 6.58 -12.05
N GLY A 33 -7.33 6.17 -12.60
CA GLY A 33 -7.43 5.66 -13.98
C GLY A 33 -7.02 4.21 -14.20
N ILE A 34 -6.56 3.50 -13.18
CA ILE A 34 -6.15 2.09 -13.26
C ILE A 34 -7.32 1.09 -13.20
N GLY A 35 -8.55 1.57 -12.98
CA GLY A 35 -9.75 0.73 -12.95
C GLY A 35 -10.24 0.29 -11.56
N LYS A 36 -9.98 1.05 -10.49
CA LYS A 36 -10.52 0.77 -9.15
C LYS A 36 -12.05 0.68 -9.13
N SER A 37 -12.74 1.70 -9.64
CA SER A 37 -14.21 1.72 -9.71
C SER A 37 -14.78 0.58 -10.56
N ALA A 38 -14.13 0.26 -11.69
CA ALA A 38 -14.48 -0.90 -12.53
C ALA A 38 -14.35 -2.21 -11.75
N THR A 39 -13.23 -2.40 -11.05
CA THR A 39 -13.00 -3.54 -10.16
C THR A 39 -14.08 -3.65 -9.08
N GLY A 40 -14.45 -2.53 -8.43
CA GLY A 40 -15.50 -2.52 -7.43
C GLY A 40 -16.85 -2.97 -8.00
N ASN A 41 -17.19 -2.50 -9.21
CA ASN A 41 -18.38 -2.95 -9.93
C ASN A 41 -18.32 -4.44 -10.29
N THR A 42 -17.15 -4.93 -10.73
CA THR A 42 -16.91 -6.36 -11.00
C THR A 42 -17.12 -7.18 -9.74
N ILE A 43 -16.54 -6.80 -8.60
CA ILE A 43 -16.72 -7.52 -7.33
C ILE A 43 -18.21 -7.57 -6.97
N LEU A 44 -18.87 -6.41 -6.94
CA LEU A 44 -20.27 -6.29 -6.53
C LEU A 44 -21.28 -6.86 -7.54
N GLY A 45 -20.85 -7.12 -8.78
CA GLY A 45 -21.70 -7.65 -9.85
C GLY A 45 -22.73 -6.66 -10.39
N ARG A 46 -22.59 -5.36 -10.09
CA ARG A 46 -23.48 -4.29 -10.55
C ARG A 46 -22.75 -2.95 -10.57
N GLY A 47 -23.22 -2.01 -11.38
CA GLY A 47 -22.65 -0.65 -11.45
C GLY A 47 -23.00 0.18 -10.21
N CYS A 48 -22.18 0.10 -9.16
CA CYS A 48 -22.29 0.91 -7.94
C CYS A 48 -21.46 2.19 -8.02
N PHE A 49 -20.35 2.16 -8.75
CA PHE A 49 -19.39 3.25 -8.88
C PHE A 49 -19.39 3.75 -10.31
N GLU A 50 -19.31 5.07 -10.50
CA GLU A 50 -19.15 5.61 -11.84
C GLU A 50 -17.77 5.23 -12.38
N SER A 51 -17.75 4.55 -13.53
CA SER A 51 -16.52 4.06 -14.16
C SER A 51 -16.61 4.28 -15.66
N LYS A 52 -15.92 5.30 -16.17
CA LYS A 52 -15.74 5.52 -17.61
C LYS A 52 -14.27 5.66 -17.95
N PHE A 53 -13.90 5.27 -19.16
CA PHE A 53 -12.57 5.53 -19.69
C PHE A 53 -12.45 7.04 -19.98
N SER A 54 -11.82 7.77 -19.06
CA SER A 54 -11.72 9.22 -19.07
C SER A 54 -10.26 9.64 -18.88
N ALA A 55 -9.87 10.76 -19.51
CA ALA A 55 -8.57 11.38 -19.31
C ALA A 55 -8.48 12.17 -17.98
N VAL A 56 -9.61 12.34 -17.28
CA VAL A 56 -9.73 13.08 -16.02
C VAL A 56 -10.23 12.15 -14.91
N SER A 57 -9.73 12.34 -13.69
CA SER A 57 -10.23 11.63 -12.51
C SER A 57 -11.73 11.82 -12.36
N MET A 58 -12.47 10.73 -12.23
CA MET A 58 -13.93 10.77 -11.99
C MET A 58 -14.27 10.60 -10.52
N THR A 59 -13.46 9.85 -9.78
CA THR A 59 -13.65 9.62 -8.35
C THR A 59 -12.96 10.74 -7.58
N VAL A 60 -13.78 11.67 -7.09
CA VAL A 60 -13.31 12.83 -6.29
C VAL A 60 -13.49 12.56 -4.79
N GLU A 61 -14.42 11.67 -4.41
CA GLU A 61 -14.70 11.32 -3.02
C GLU A 61 -14.73 9.79 -2.82
N THR A 62 -14.45 9.36 -1.58
CA THR A 62 -14.55 7.96 -1.17
C THR A 62 -16.00 7.50 -1.19
N SER A 63 -16.29 6.36 -1.81
CA SER A 63 -17.65 5.82 -1.95
C SER A 63 -17.75 4.36 -1.51
N LYS A 64 -18.93 3.94 -1.04
CA LYS A 64 -19.17 2.59 -0.51
C LYS A 64 -20.32 1.90 -1.23
N GLY A 65 -20.02 0.79 -1.88
CA GLY A 65 -21.00 -0.12 -2.46
C GLY A 65 -21.18 -1.37 -1.60
N LYS A 66 -22.39 -1.93 -1.53
CA LYS A 66 -22.68 -3.18 -0.81
C LYS A 66 -23.51 -4.13 -1.66
N ALA A 67 -23.16 -5.41 -1.71
CA ALA A 67 -23.95 -6.43 -2.40
C ALA A 67 -23.81 -7.78 -1.70
N GLU A 68 -24.75 -8.68 -1.93
CA GLU A 68 -24.57 -10.10 -1.62
C GLU A 68 -23.97 -10.78 -2.85
N VAL A 69 -22.83 -11.45 -2.68
CA VAL A 69 -22.07 -12.09 -3.74
C VAL A 69 -21.67 -13.48 -3.27
N ALA A 70 -22.10 -14.51 -4.00
CA ALA A 70 -21.84 -15.91 -3.66
C ALA A 70 -22.21 -16.25 -2.20
N GLY A 71 -23.33 -15.72 -1.69
CA GLY A 71 -23.81 -15.92 -0.31
C GLY A 71 -23.08 -15.09 0.76
N HIS A 72 -22.15 -14.21 0.37
CA HIS A 72 -21.41 -13.35 1.29
C HIS A 72 -21.88 -11.91 1.13
N ARG A 73 -22.11 -11.18 2.22
CA ARG A 73 -22.33 -9.73 2.11
C ARG A 73 -20.97 -9.06 1.96
N ILE A 74 -20.79 -8.34 0.88
CA ILE A 74 -19.55 -7.65 0.55
C ILE A 74 -19.81 -6.15 0.58
N ALA A 75 -18.93 -5.41 1.25
CA ALA A 75 -18.82 -3.97 1.12
C ALA A 75 -17.50 -3.64 0.42
N VAL A 76 -17.57 -2.87 -0.66
CA VAL A 76 -16.40 -2.34 -1.36
C VAL A 76 -16.36 -0.85 -1.13
N ILE A 77 -15.19 -0.34 -0.73
CA ILE A 77 -14.88 1.06 -0.55
C ILE A 77 -13.97 1.44 -1.72
N ASP A 78 -14.49 2.25 -2.66
CA ASP A 78 -13.71 2.83 -3.74
C ASP A 78 -13.12 4.16 -3.27
N THR A 79 -11.81 4.31 -3.39
CA THR A 79 -11.08 5.49 -2.93
C THR A 79 -10.66 6.37 -4.12
N PRO A 80 -10.49 7.68 -3.92
CA PRO A 80 -9.82 8.55 -4.87
C PRO A 80 -8.41 8.04 -5.21
N GLY A 81 -7.73 8.68 -6.18
CA GLY A 81 -6.31 8.40 -6.44
C GLY A 81 -5.44 8.76 -5.25
N LEU A 82 -5.23 7.82 -4.32
CA LEU A 82 -4.43 8.01 -3.10
C LEU A 82 -2.95 8.32 -3.34
N PHE A 83 -2.49 8.20 -4.58
CA PHE A 83 -1.08 8.31 -4.97
C PHE A 83 -0.90 9.11 -6.26
N ASP A 84 -1.85 10.00 -6.55
CA ASP A 84 -1.69 10.96 -7.63
C ASP A 84 -0.64 12.00 -7.18
N THR A 85 0.34 12.32 -8.03
CA THR A 85 1.44 13.27 -7.72
C THR A 85 0.96 14.71 -7.47
N ARG A 86 -0.36 14.93 -7.57
CA ARG A 86 -1.06 16.20 -7.36
C ARG A 86 -1.60 16.36 -5.94
N VAL A 87 -1.61 15.28 -5.15
CA VAL A 87 -2.15 15.24 -3.78
C VAL A 87 -0.98 15.30 -2.83
N ASP A 88 -1.02 16.20 -1.85
CA ASP A 88 0.02 16.28 -0.82
C ASP A 88 -0.13 15.16 0.23
N GLU A 89 0.86 15.05 1.10
CA GLU A 89 0.92 14.00 2.13
C GLU A 89 -0.25 14.13 3.13
N GLU A 90 -0.70 15.34 3.44
CA GLU A 90 -1.79 15.63 4.37
C GLU A 90 -3.15 15.20 3.79
N GLU A 91 -3.42 15.53 2.54
CA GLU A 91 -4.64 15.11 1.85
C GLU A 91 -4.67 13.60 1.62
N THR A 92 -3.51 12.98 1.40
CA THR A 92 -3.37 11.52 1.35
C THR A 92 -3.79 10.90 2.69
N GLN A 93 -3.23 11.36 3.82
CA GLN A 93 -3.59 10.90 5.17
C GLN A 93 -5.08 11.08 5.47
N LYS A 94 -5.67 12.22 5.08
CA LYS A 94 -7.11 12.46 5.24
C LYS A 94 -7.96 11.43 4.48
N ASN A 95 -7.60 11.13 3.23
CA ASN A 95 -8.30 10.14 2.41
C ASN A 95 -8.21 8.72 3.01
N ILE A 96 -7.07 8.40 3.63
CA ILE A 96 -6.86 7.14 4.35
C ILE A 96 -7.75 7.06 5.59
N CYS A 97 -7.77 8.08 6.44
CA CYS A 97 -8.64 8.14 7.60
C CYS A 97 -10.13 8.01 7.22
N GLN A 98 -10.53 8.66 6.13
CA GLN A 98 -11.88 8.53 5.58
C GLN A 98 -12.18 7.10 5.10
N CYS A 99 -11.24 6.44 4.40
CA CYS A 99 -11.47 5.09 3.90
C CYS A 99 -11.58 4.07 5.04
N ILE A 100 -10.76 4.20 6.10
CA ILE A 100 -10.84 3.38 7.32
C ILE A 100 -12.19 3.59 8.01
N SER A 101 -12.64 4.84 8.12
CA SER A 101 -13.96 5.18 8.70
C SER A 101 -15.10 4.52 7.92
N TYR A 102 -15.04 4.55 6.59
CA TYR A 102 -16.03 3.89 5.72
C TYR A 102 -15.98 2.36 5.85
N ALA A 103 -14.82 1.81 6.20
CA ALA A 103 -14.60 0.39 6.43
C ALA A 103 -14.86 -0.05 7.89
N SER A 104 -15.38 0.81 8.77
CA SER A 104 -15.64 0.49 10.19
C SER A 104 -16.37 -0.88 10.40
N PRO A 105 -15.95 -1.70 11.40
CA PRO A 105 -14.88 -1.46 12.39
C PRO A 105 -13.44 -1.54 11.86
N GLY A 106 -13.27 -1.82 10.57
CA GLY A 106 -11.98 -1.79 9.86
C GLY A 106 -11.97 -2.73 8.65
N PRO A 107 -11.08 -2.55 7.68
CA PRO A 107 -11.07 -3.36 6.47
C PRO A 107 -10.59 -4.79 6.73
N HIS A 108 -11.21 -5.75 6.05
CA HIS A 108 -10.73 -7.14 6.04
C HIS A 108 -9.59 -7.32 5.05
N ILE A 109 -9.57 -6.52 3.97
CA ILE A 109 -8.52 -6.53 2.98
C ILE A 109 -8.39 -5.15 2.32
N PHE A 110 -7.16 -4.75 2.06
CA PHE A 110 -6.79 -3.71 1.12
C PHE A 110 -6.39 -4.37 -0.20
N LEU A 111 -7.06 -4.02 -1.29
CA LEU A 111 -6.67 -4.44 -2.64
C LEU A 111 -5.86 -3.32 -3.28
N VAL A 112 -4.56 -3.55 -3.42
CA VAL A 112 -3.63 -2.65 -4.11
C VAL A 112 -3.80 -2.89 -5.60
N VAL A 113 -4.60 -2.03 -6.22
CA VAL A 113 -4.93 -2.16 -7.63
C VAL A 113 -3.75 -1.66 -8.46
N ILE A 114 -3.33 -2.47 -9.42
CA ILE A 114 -2.27 -2.16 -10.38
C ILE A 114 -2.78 -2.53 -11.78
N ARG A 115 -2.43 -1.73 -12.79
CA ARG A 115 -2.76 -2.07 -14.19
C ARG A 115 -1.67 -2.94 -14.78
N LEU A 116 -2.04 -4.03 -15.45
CA LEU A 116 -1.07 -4.81 -16.23
C LEU A 116 -0.50 -3.96 -17.37
N GLY A 117 0.81 -4.03 -17.54
CA GLY A 117 1.57 -3.23 -18.50
C GLY A 117 2.82 -2.63 -17.88
N ARG A 118 3.19 -1.43 -18.33
CA ARG A 118 4.38 -0.74 -17.84
C ARG A 118 4.18 -0.23 -16.41
N PHE A 119 5.02 -0.70 -15.50
CA PHE A 119 5.08 -0.20 -14.13
C PHE A 119 5.67 1.22 -14.11
N THR A 120 4.95 2.18 -13.54
CA THR A 120 5.38 3.60 -13.51
C THR A 120 6.11 3.96 -12.22
N GLU A 121 6.89 5.04 -12.26
CA GLU A 121 7.55 5.57 -11.04
C GLU A 121 6.53 5.94 -9.95
N GLU A 122 5.33 6.38 -10.32
CA GLU A 122 4.28 6.65 -9.34
C GLU A 122 3.82 5.35 -8.67
N GLU A 123 3.70 4.26 -9.42
CA GLU A 123 3.38 2.95 -8.87
C GLU A 123 4.51 2.42 -7.99
N LYS A 124 5.78 2.69 -8.31
CA LYS A 124 6.93 2.40 -7.43
C LYS A 124 6.87 3.16 -6.11
N HIS A 125 6.49 4.44 -6.14
CA HIS A 125 6.26 5.21 -4.92
C HIS A 125 5.09 4.64 -4.10
N MET A 126 4.05 4.07 -4.74
CA MET A 126 2.99 3.36 -4.00
C MET A 126 3.55 2.16 -3.22
N VAL A 127 4.49 1.40 -3.80
CA VAL A 127 5.15 0.27 -3.13
C VAL A 127 5.79 0.69 -1.81
N GLN A 128 6.43 1.86 -1.79
CA GLN A 128 7.07 2.42 -0.61
C GLN A 128 6.05 2.96 0.40
N ASN A 129 4.94 3.50 -0.10
CA ASN A 129 3.97 4.23 0.73
C ASN A 129 2.89 3.36 1.36
N ILE A 130 2.64 2.13 0.89
CA ILE A 130 1.63 1.22 1.49
C ILE A 130 1.89 1.01 2.99
N GLN A 131 3.14 0.80 3.39
CA GLN A 131 3.54 0.64 4.79
C GLN A 131 3.45 1.96 5.56
N ASN A 132 3.75 3.10 4.93
CA ASN A 132 3.63 4.42 5.56
C ASN A 132 2.16 4.81 5.78
N ILE A 133 1.24 4.22 5.04
CA ILE A 133 -0.16 4.64 5.04
C ILE A 133 -1.00 3.72 5.90
N TYR A 134 -0.79 2.41 5.79
CA TYR A 134 -1.56 1.41 6.50
C TYR A 134 -0.72 0.66 7.55
N GLY A 135 0.50 1.09 7.80
CA GLY A 135 1.38 0.47 8.80
C GLY A 135 1.96 -0.87 8.41
N THR A 136 2.96 -1.30 9.17
CA THR A 136 3.60 -2.63 9.04
C THR A 136 2.62 -3.78 9.24
N GLY A 137 1.46 -3.54 9.87
CA GLY A 137 0.40 -4.52 10.05
C GLY A 137 -0.48 -4.73 8.82
N ALA A 138 -0.60 -3.75 7.91
CA ALA A 138 -1.52 -3.86 6.78
C ALA A 138 -1.04 -4.75 5.65
N ASP A 139 0.26 -5.01 5.55
CA ASP A 139 0.82 -6.00 4.63
C ASP A 139 0.14 -7.38 4.81
N LYS A 140 -0.24 -7.70 6.05
CA LYS A 140 -0.98 -8.94 6.39
C LYS A 140 -2.42 -8.93 5.89
N TYR A 141 -3.00 -7.76 5.70
CA TYR A 141 -4.36 -7.54 5.20
C TYR A 141 -4.34 -6.94 3.80
N SER A 142 -3.26 -7.13 3.03
CA SER A 142 -3.13 -6.56 1.69
C SER A 142 -2.95 -7.65 0.64
N MET A 143 -3.41 -7.36 -0.57
CA MET A 143 -3.22 -8.20 -1.76
C MET A 143 -3.12 -7.30 -2.98
N VAL A 144 -2.19 -7.62 -3.89
CA VAL A 144 -2.09 -6.93 -5.17
C VAL A 144 -3.19 -7.43 -6.11
N LEU A 145 -3.96 -6.52 -6.71
CA LEU A 145 -4.95 -6.85 -7.72
C LEU A 145 -4.56 -6.25 -9.07
N PHE A 146 -4.15 -7.10 -9.98
CA PHE A 146 -3.83 -6.74 -11.36
C PHE A 146 -5.11 -6.59 -12.18
N THR A 147 -5.31 -5.45 -12.82
CA THR A 147 -6.40 -5.22 -13.77
C THR A 147 -5.91 -5.38 -15.20
N HIS A 148 -6.85 -5.45 -16.15
CA HIS A 148 -6.55 -5.64 -17.57
C HIS A 148 -5.87 -7.00 -17.84
N GLY A 149 -6.38 -8.06 -17.19
CA GLY A 149 -5.91 -9.44 -17.38
C GLY A 149 -5.88 -9.91 -18.83
N ASP A 150 -6.68 -9.29 -19.71
CA ASP A 150 -6.62 -9.50 -21.16
C ASP A 150 -5.25 -9.18 -21.78
N LEU A 151 -4.45 -8.33 -21.16
CA LEU A 151 -3.12 -7.94 -21.66
C LEU A 151 -2.05 -9.01 -21.45
N LEU A 152 -2.29 -10.01 -20.60
CA LEU A 152 -1.36 -11.13 -20.41
C LEU A 152 -1.28 -12.01 -21.67
N GLY A 153 -2.34 -12.09 -22.48
CA GLY A 153 -2.35 -12.92 -23.68
C GLY A 153 -2.01 -14.39 -23.35
N GLY A 154 -0.89 -14.87 -23.89
CA GLY A 154 -0.35 -16.22 -23.61
C GLY A 154 0.67 -16.29 -22.48
N THR A 155 1.06 -15.16 -21.90
CA THR A 155 2.02 -15.07 -20.80
C THR A 155 1.31 -15.29 -19.47
N THR A 156 1.89 -16.10 -18.59
CA THR A 156 1.37 -16.27 -17.25
C THR A 156 1.67 -15.05 -16.38
N ILE A 157 0.86 -14.81 -15.34
CA ILE A 157 1.16 -13.75 -14.37
C ILE A 157 2.53 -13.94 -13.69
N GLY A 158 2.95 -15.19 -13.47
CA GLY A 158 4.27 -15.50 -12.90
C GLY A 158 5.43 -15.06 -13.81
N GLU A 159 5.33 -15.32 -15.12
CA GLU A 159 6.33 -14.85 -16.10
C GLU A 159 6.36 -13.32 -16.18
N PHE A 160 5.20 -12.66 -16.13
CA PHE A 160 5.12 -11.20 -16.12
C PHE A 160 5.80 -10.60 -14.88
N LEU A 161 5.53 -11.12 -13.69
CA LEU A 161 6.17 -10.69 -12.44
C LEU A 161 7.68 -10.92 -12.46
N GLY A 162 8.13 -12.07 -12.96
CA GLY A 162 9.56 -12.40 -13.10
C GLY A 162 10.34 -11.44 -14.01
N GLY A 163 9.65 -10.67 -14.85
CA GLY A 163 10.25 -9.64 -15.71
C GLY A 163 10.51 -8.29 -15.02
N SER A 164 10.05 -8.08 -13.78
CA SER A 164 10.17 -6.79 -13.08
C SER A 164 10.44 -6.96 -11.58
N PRO A 165 11.68 -6.69 -11.12
CA PRO A 165 12.03 -6.73 -9.71
C PRO A 165 11.16 -5.82 -8.84
N ASP A 166 10.84 -4.62 -9.33
CA ASP A 166 10.02 -3.65 -8.59
C ASP A 166 8.57 -4.16 -8.39
N LEU A 167 7.99 -4.82 -9.38
CA LEU A 167 6.66 -5.46 -9.25
C LEU A 167 6.70 -6.66 -8.31
N GLN A 168 7.78 -7.45 -8.37
CA GLN A 168 7.98 -8.57 -7.45
C GLN A 168 8.08 -8.07 -6.01
N GLU A 169 8.82 -6.99 -5.75
CA GLU A 169 8.91 -6.37 -4.42
C GLU A 169 7.54 -5.95 -3.90
N LEU A 170 6.68 -5.35 -4.74
CA LEU A 170 5.31 -4.99 -4.36
C LEU A 170 4.48 -6.20 -3.94
N VAL A 171 4.56 -7.29 -4.70
CA VAL A 171 3.86 -8.53 -4.38
C VAL A 171 4.40 -9.16 -3.09
N ASP A 172 5.71 -9.13 -2.89
CA ASP A 172 6.37 -9.67 -1.70
C ASP A 172 5.98 -8.89 -0.43
N ARG A 173 5.86 -7.56 -0.53
CA ARG A 173 5.31 -6.71 0.55
C ARG A 173 3.86 -7.05 0.89
N CYS A 174 3.09 -7.57 -0.07
CA CYS A 174 1.76 -8.12 0.18
C CYS A 174 1.79 -9.62 0.54
N ASN A 175 2.87 -10.13 1.14
CA ASN A 175 3.05 -11.54 1.52
C ASN A 175 2.85 -12.53 0.35
N GLY A 176 3.27 -12.14 -0.85
CA GLY A 176 3.11 -12.92 -2.06
C GLY A 176 1.66 -13.03 -2.55
N GLN A 177 0.72 -12.27 -1.97
CA GLN A 177 -0.69 -12.33 -2.31
C GLN A 177 -0.99 -11.45 -3.51
N TYR A 178 -1.48 -12.08 -4.58
CA TYR A 178 -1.98 -11.36 -5.74
C TYR A 178 -3.18 -12.04 -6.40
N HIS A 179 -3.90 -11.27 -7.22
CA HIS A 179 -4.98 -11.76 -8.06
C HIS A 179 -5.06 -10.97 -9.38
N VAL A 180 -5.64 -11.57 -10.42
CA VAL A 180 -5.76 -10.95 -11.75
C VAL A 180 -7.21 -10.84 -12.13
N PHE A 181 -7.62 -9.64 -12.55
CA PHE A 181 -8.95 -9.29 -13.00
C PHE A 181 -8.94 -8.88 -14.47
N ASN A 182 -9.94 -9.38 -15.18
CA ASN A 182 -10.38 -8.81 -16.44
C ASN A 182 -11.78 -8.25 -16.26
N ASN A 183 -11.85 -6.94 -16.02
CA ASN A 183 -13.09 -6.19 -15.78
C ASN A 183 -14.02 -6.13 -17.02
N LYS A 184 -13.59 -6.62 -18.19
CA LYS A 184 -14.43 -6.75 -19.38
C LYS A 184 -15.22 -8.07 -19.39
N LEU A 185 -14.76 -9.07 -18.64
CA LEU A 185 -15.44 -10.36 -18.56
C LEU A 185 -16.63 -10.26 -17.60
N LYS A 186 -17.76 -10.85 -18.02
CA LYS A 186 -18.92 -11.05 -17.13
C LYS A 186 -18.77 -12.27 -16.22
N GLU A 187 -17.72 -13.06 -16.43
CA GLU A 187 -17.46 -14.28 -15.69
C GLU A 187 -17.23 -14.01 -14.21
N ARG A 188 -17.92 -14.79 -13.37
CA ARG A 188 -17.90 -14.62 -11.90
C ARG A 188 -16.83 -15.45 -11.20
N SER A 189 -16.16 -16.39 -11.89
CA SER A 189 -15.09 -17.24 -11.35
C SER A 189 -13.98 -16.41 -10.71
N GLN A 190 -13.50 -15.38 -11.42
CA GLN A 190 -12.48 -14.44 -10.91
C GLN A 190 -12.88 -13.80 -9.57
N VAL A 191 -14.18 -13.52 -9.37
CA VAL A 191 -14.68 -12.93 -8.12
C VAL A 191 -14.75 -13.98 -7.02
N THR A 192 -15.23 -15.19 -7.33
CA THR A 192 -15.28 -16.29 -6.36
C THR A 192 -13.87 -16.67 -5.88
N GLU A 193 -12.90 -16.73 -6.77
CA GLU A 193 -11.49 -16.98 -6.46
C GLU A 193 -10.88 -15.87 -5.61
N LEU A 194 -11.14 -14.60 -5.95
CA LEU A 194 -10.71 -13.46 -5.14
C LEU A 194 -11.26 -13.56 -3.72
N LEU A 195 -12.56 -13.82 -3.58
CA LEU A 195 -13.20 -13.93 -2.27
C LEU A 195 -12.66 -15.12 -1.45
N GLN A 196 -12.29 -16.22 -2.12
CA GLN A 196 -11.63 -17.35 -1.48
C GLN A 196 -10.25 -16.96 -0.93
N LYS A 197 -9.41 -16.29 -1.74
CA LYS A 197 -8.10 -15.80 -1.27
C LYS A 197 -8.24 -14.80 -0.11
N ILE A 198 -9.23 -13.91 -0.17
CA ILE A 198 -9.51 -12.96 0.92
C ILE A 198 -9.87 -13.71 2.21
N ARG A 199 -10.71 -14.75 2.13
CA ARG A 199 -11.04 -15.59 3.31
C ARG A 199 -9.80 -16.23 3.90
N GLU A 200 -8.92 -16.78 3.07
CA GLU A 200 -7.67 -17.42 3.53
C GLU A 200 -6.75 -16.41 4.23
N ILE A 201 -6.62 -15.20 3.69
CA ILE A 201 -5.85 -14.12 4.32
C ILE A 201 -6.47 -13.74 5.66
N VAL A 202 -7.79 -13.54 5.72
CA VAL A 202 -8.49 -13.17 6.95
C VAL A 202 -8.35 -14.27 8.01
N GLN A 203 -8.46 -15.54 7.62
CA GLN A 203 -8.28 -16.68 8.52
C GLN A 203 -6.85 -16.78 9.05
N LYS A 204 -5.83 -16.58 8.20
CA LYS A 204 -4.43 -16.50 8.62
C LYS A 204 -4.19 -15.39 9.65
N ASN A 205 -5.01 -14.35 9.62
CA ASN A 205 -5.02 -13.26 10.59
C ASN A 205 -6.03 -13.44 11.73
N GLY A 206 -6.34 -14.69 12.09
CA GLY A 206 -7.20 -15.02 13.23
C GLY A 206 -8.68 -14.70 13.03
N GLY A 207 -9.13 -14.53 11.79
CA GLY A 207 -10.51 -14.15 11.47
C GLY A 207 -10.84 -12.67 11.72
N SER A 208 -9.82 -11.86 12.02
CA SER A 208 -9.97 -10.45 12.35
C SER A 208 -9.89 -9.54 11.12
N HIS A 209 -10.02 -8.24 11.35
CA HIS A 209 -9.82 -7.19 10.37
C HIS A 209 -8.69 -6.26 10.83
N TYR A 210 -8.20 -5.42 9.93
CA TYR A 210 -7.29 -4.34 10.28
C TYR A 210 -8.00 -3.37 11.25
N THR A 211 -7.36 -3.01 12.37
CA THR A 211 -8.01 -2.22 13.44
C THR A 211 -7.46 -0.81 13.53
N ASN A 212 -8.19 0.06 14.25
CA ASN A 212 -7.75 1.43 14.49
C ASN A 212 -6.48 1.47 15.37
N GLU A 213 -6.31 0.52 16.30
CA GLU A 213 -5.08 0.43 17.09
C GLU A 213 -3.87 0.10 16.22
N MET A 214 -4.03 -0.76 15.21
CA MET A 214 -2.98 -1.05 14.23
C MET A 214 -2.61 0.20 13.42
N PHE A 215 -3.62 1.02 13.08
CA PHE A 215 -3.41 2.30 12.40
C PHE A 215 -2.69 3.33 13.26
N GLN A 216 -3.12 3.51 14.51
CA GLN A 216 -2.46 4.44 15.43
C GLN A 216 -1.02 4.03 15.74
N GLU A 217 -0.74 2.73 15.84
CA GLU A 217 0.63 2.23 16.00
C GLU A 217 1.49 2.55 14.78
N ALA A 218 0.93 2.40 13.57
CA ALA A 218 1.60 2.78 12.34
C ALA A 218 1.99 4.26 12.33
N GLU A 219 1.03 5.14 12.64
CA GLU A 219 1.25 6.59 12.70
C GLU A 219 2.35 6.95 13.70
N ARG A 220 2.37 6.32 14.88
CA ARG A 220 3.41 6.55 15.90
C ARG A 220 4.80 6.20 15.38
N VAL A 221 4.98 5.00 14.81
CA VAL A 221 6.29 4.54 14.31
C VAL A 221 6.83 5.46 13.22
N ILE A 222 5.96 5.95 12.33
CA ILE A 222 6.35 6.86 11.24
C ILE A 222 6.76 8.22 11.80
N GLU A 223 6.01 8.77 12.74
CA GLU A 223 6.33 10.06 13.35
C GLU A 223 7.65 9.97 14.13
N GLU A 224 7.88 8.90 14.89
CA GLU A 224 9.15 8.67 15.58
C GLU A 224 10.35 8.59 14.64
N GLU A 225 10.21 7.87 13.52
CA GLU A 225 11.26 7.77 12.49
C GLU A 225 11.51 9.12 11.81
N LYS A 226 10.45 9.87 11.49
CA LYS A 226 10.55 11.23 10.92
C LYS A 226 11.30 12.17 11.85
N GLN A 227 11.00 12.14 13.15
CA GLN A 227 11.70 12.91 14.16
C GLN A 227 13.17 12.50 14.28
N ARG A 228 13.49 11.20 14.18
CA ARG A 228 14.88 10.71 14.18
C ARG A 228 15.65 11.24 12.97
N ILE A 229 15.10 11.10 11.76
CA ILE A 229 15.72 11.57 10.52
C ILE A 229 15.95 13.09 10.57
N LEU A 230 14.99 13.85 11.10
CA LEU A 230 15.11 15.30 11.24
C LEU A 230 16.28 15.68 12.14
N ARG A 231 16.37 15.07 13.34
CA ARG A 231 17.48 15.30 14.28
C ARG A 231 18.83 14.94 13.67
N GLU A 232 18.95 13.77 13.04
CA GLU A 232 20.19 13.36 12.37
C GLU A 232 20.58 14.32 11.24
N THR A 233 19.60 14.86 10.51
CA THR A 233 19.84 15.80 9.43
C THR A 233 20.31 17.15 9.96
N GLU A 234 19.74 17.63 11.05
CA GLU A 234 20.17 18.85 11.76
C GLU A 234 21.58 18.70 12.34
N GLU A 235 21.86 17.58 13.02
CA GLU A 235 23.20 17.27 13.54
C GLU A 235 24.24 17.21 12.43
N LYS A 236 23.94 16.54 11.30
CA LYS A 236 24.83 16.50 10.13
C LYS A 236 25.08 17.89 9.53
N LYS A 237 24.08 18.79 9.55
CA LYS A 237 24.26 20.18 9.09
C LYS A 237 25.19 20.95 10.04
N ILE A 238 24.92 20.89 11.34
CA ILE A 238 25.74 21.53 12.38
C ILE A 238 27.20 21.05 12.30
N GLN A 239 27.40 19.74 12.15
CA GLN A 239 28.73 19.15 12.04
C GLN A 239 29.47 19.64 10.79
N LYS A 240 28.80 19.70 9.63
CA LYS A 240 29.38 20.24 8.39
C LYS A 240 29.75 21.71 8.52
N GLU A 241 28.93 22.52 9.19
CA GLU A 241 29.22 23.94 9.43
C GLU A 241 30.42 24.11 10.37
N LYS A 242 30.50 23.30 11.44
CA LYS A 242 31.64 23.29 12.36
C LYS A 242 32.95 22.93 11.65
N GLU A 243 32.95 21.86 10.84
CA GLU A 243 34.12 21.45 10.04
C GLU A 243 34.53 22.49 9.00
N LYS A 244 33.58 23.22 8.44
CA LYS A 244 33.86 24.33 7.52
C LYS A 244 34.53 25.49 8.27
N MET A 245 33.98 25.89 9.42
CA MET A 245 34.54 26.95 10.26
C MET A 245 35.94 26.60 10.78
N GLU A 246 36.16 25.36 11.21
CA GLU A 246 37.48 24.88 11.66
C GLU A 246 38.53 24.91 10.53
N ARG A 247 38.14 24.55 9.30
CA ARG A 247 39.01 24.69 8.12
C ARG A 247 39.34 26.14 7.82
N GLU A 248 38.35 27.03 7.83
CA GLU A 248 38.56 28.47 7.59
C GLU A 248 39.50 29.09 8.64
N ILE A 249 39.30 28.74 9.92
CA ILE A 249 40.17 29.18 11.02
C ILE A 249 41.61 28.67 10.81
N ARG A 250 41.78 27.38 10.47
CA ARG A 250 43.09 26.77 10.23
C ARG A 250 43.82 27.45 9.07
N GLU A 251 43.15 27.65 7.94
CA GLU A 251 43.72 28.34 6.78
C GLU A 251 44.14 29.77 7.11
N ARG A 252 43.39 30.47 7.97
CA ARG A 252 43.73 31.82 8.42
C ARG A 252 45.00 31.81 9.28
N TYR A 253 45.08 30.92 10.27
CA TYR A 253 46.27 30.77 11.11
C TYR A 253 47.52 30.38 10.30
N GLU A 254 47.39 29.48 9.34
CA GLU A 254 48.51 29.08 8.47
C GLU A 254 49.02 30.25 7.63
N LYS A 255 48.13 31.08 7.08
CA LYS A 255 48.50 32.32 6.37
C LYS A 255 49.22 33.29 7.29
N GLU A 256 48.72 33.52 8.50
CA GLU A 256 49.36 34.41 9.47
C GLU A 256 50.76 33.92 9.88
N ILE A 257 50.92 32.63 10.15
CA ILE A 257 52.24 32.03 10.46
C ILE A 257 53.20 32.16 9.28
N ALA A 258 52.73 31.95 8.04
CA ALA A 258 53.55 32.10 6.85
C ALA A 258 54.04 33.55 6.66
N ILE A 259 53.16 34.54 6.89
CA ILE A 259 53.53 35.97 6.88
C ILE A 259 54.59 36.25 7.94
N PHE A 260 54.37 35.79 9.17
CA PHE A 260 55.32 36.00 10.27
C PHE A 260 56.69 35.39 9.97
N ARG A 261 56.73 34.15 9.48
CA ARG A 261 57.98 33.49 9.05
C ARG A 261 58.69 34.27 7.95
N HIS A 262 57.96 34.78 6.96
CA HIS A 262 58.53 35.57 5.87
C HIS A 262 59.15 36.88 6.39
N CYS A 263 58.44 37.63 7.25
CA CYS A 263 58.96 38.84 7.88
C CYS A 263 60.23 38.60 8.72
N PHE A 264 60.28 37.50 9.47
CA PHE A 264 61.48 37.13 10.24
C PHE A 264 62.67 36.70 9.38
N THR A 265 62.40 36.20 8.17
CA THR A 265 63.46 35.80 7.23
C THR A 265 64.04 37.02 6.51
N ILE A 266 63.22 38.03 6.20
CA ILE A 266 63.65 39.30 5.59
C ILE A 266 64.48 40.13 6.57
N ASN A 267 64.12 40.19 7.86
CA ASN A 267 64.86 40.96 8.88
C ASN A 267 66.19 40.33 9.35
N LYS A 268 66.63 39.23 8.74
CA LYS A 268 67.88 38.51 9.08
C LYS A 268 69.04 38.77 8.12
N TYR A 269 68.85 39.62 7.11
CA TYR A 269 69.85 40.11 6.16
C TYR A 269 69.81 41.63 6.10
#